data_AF-Q6CD05-F1
#
_entry.id   AF-Q6CD05-F1
#
_cell.length_a   1.000
_cell.length_b   1.000
_cell.length_c   1.000
_cell.angle_alpha   90.00
_cell.angle_beta   90.00
_cell.angle_gamma   90.00
#
_symmetry.space_group_name_H-M   'P 1'
#
loop_
_entity.id
_entity.type
_entity.pdbx_description
1 polymer ?
#
loop_
_entity_poly.entity_id
_entity_poly.type
_entity_poly.pdbx_seq_one_letter_code
_entity_poly.pdbx_strand_id
1 'polypeptide(L)'
;MSIDDTMLRQYGGEPQHETEYSEPTHSINSNDIVDWNTFSQILGMDEDPDDHDFSKMIIEDYYEQADSTFLQMDQALESRDLSLLSSLGHFLKGSSASLGLSKVQLSCEKIQHFGAHKDETGAVSIPDDEQCLENVRTTLLQAKGDYNEAKEWLSNFFAK
;
A
#
# COMPACT_ATOMS: atom_id res chain seq x y z
N MET A 1 -8.52 -71.69 18.83
CA MET A 1 -8.41 -71.62 17.35
C MET A 1 -9.82 -71.63 16.79
N SER A 2 -10.33 -70.46 16.44
CA SER A 2 -11.53 -70.29 15.61
C SER A 2 -11.18 -69.21 14.61
N ILE A 3 -11.23 -69.57 13.33
CA ILE A 3 -11.04 -68.66 12.21
C ILE A 3 -12.46 -68.32 11.77
N ASP A 4 -12.83 -67.04 11.79
CA ASP A 4 -14.06 -66.60 11.14
C ASP A 4 -13.81 -65.36 10.28
N ASP A 5 -13.96 -65.63 8.99
CA ASP A 5 -14.92 -64.96 8.13
C ASP A 5 -14.62 -63.53 7.68
N THR A 6 -13.75 -63.39 6.68
CA THR A 6 -13.95 -62.38 5.62
C THR A 6 -13.26 -62.78 4.30
N MET A 7 -13.86 -63.72 3.56
CA MET A 7 -13.53 -63.99 2.15
C MET A 7 -14.65 -63.48 1.25
N LEU A 8 -14.88 -62.17 1.24
CA LEU A 8 -15.74 -61.52 0.25
C LEU A 8 -15.18 -60.15 -0.10
N ARG A 9 -14.39 -60.10 -1.18
CA ARG A 9 -14.52 -59.17 -2.33
C ARG A 9 -13.18 -58.95 -3.01
N GLN A 10 -13.03 -59.71 -4.09
CA GLN A 10 -12.13 -59.46 -5.19
C GLN A 10 -12.62 -58.23 -5.98
N TYR A 11 -11.69 -57.43 -6.52
CA TYR A 11 -11.82 -56.36 -7.55
C TYR A 11 -11.98 -54.88 -7.12
N GLY A 12 -11.04 -54.05 -7.63
CA GLY A 12 -11.02 -52.56 -7.65
C GLY A 12 -9.75 -52.02 -6.97
N GLY A 13 -8.68 -51.58 -7.66
CA GLY A 13 -8.59 -50.39 -8.52
C GLY A 13 -7.93 -49.24 -7.73
N GLU A 14 -6.67 -48.86 -8.04
CA GLU A 14 -6.14 -47.53 -7.67
C GLU A 14 -6.86 -46.46 -8.52
N PRO A 15 -6.86 -45.14 -8.19
CA PRO A 15 -6.05 -44.38 -7.21
C PRO A 15 -6.92 -43.48 -6.29
N GLN A 16 -6.37 -42.66 -5.38
CA GLN A 16 -6.22 -41.22 -5.63
C GLN A 16 -5.31 -40.58 -4.57
N HIS A 17 -4.28 -39.89 -5.08
CA HIS A 17 -3.43 -38.94 -4.38
C HIS A 17 -4.27 -37.69 -4.10
N GLU A 18 -4.75 -37.52 -2.86
CA GLU A 18 -5.35 -36.27 -2.41
C GLU A 18 -4.27 -35.19 -2.45
N THR A 19 -4.33 -34.37 -3.50
CA THR A 19 -3.61 -33.11 -3.56
C THR A 19 -4.39 -32.13 -2.72
N GLU A 20 -3.84 -31.81 -1.54
CA GLU A 20 -4.26 -30.70 -0.72
C GLU A 20 -4.08 -29.41 -1.53
N TYR A 21 -5.18 -28.91 -2.09
CA TYR A 21 -5.23 -27.57 -2.66
C TYR A 21 -5.08 -26.59 -1.50
N SER A 22 -3.86 -26.15 -1.24
CA SER A 22 -3.63 -24.94 -0.45
C SER A 22 -4.03 -23.75 -1.30
N GLU A 23 -5.08 -23.03 -0.87
CA GLU A 23 -5.32 -21.69 -1.39
C GLU A 23 -4.07 -20.84 -1.16
N PRO A 24 -3.63 -20.03 -2.13
CA PRO A 24 -2.53 -19.11 -1.89
C PRO A 24 -3.05 -18.02 -0.96
N THR A 25 -2.87 -18.20 0.35
CA THR A 25 -2.97 -17.09 1.29
C THR A 25 -1.82 -16.15 0.98
N HIS A 26 -2.09 -15.12 0.19
CA HIS A 26 -1.17 -14.00 0.03
C HIS A 26 -1.14 -13.28 1.38
N SER A 27 -0.32 -13.76 2.31
CA SER A 27 -0.07 -13.08 3.57
C SER A 27 0.65 -11.80 3.21
N ILE A 28 -0.09 -10.69 3.10
CA ILE A 28 0.49 -9.36 2.96
C ILE A 28 1.45 -9.19 4.14
N ASN A 29 2.75 -9.08 3.85
CA ASN A 29 3.74 -8.84 4.88
C ASN A 29 3.55 -7.42 5.38
N SER A 30 3.26 -7.22 6.67
CA SER A 30 3.03 -5.89 7.24
C SER A 30 4.19 -4.93 6.98
N ASN A 31 5.42 -5.46 6.87
CA ASN A 31 6.62 -4.66 6.58
C ASN A 31 6.62 -4.08 5.16
N ASP A 32 5.80 -4.62 4.26
CA ASP A 32 5.66 -4.09 2.91
C ASP A 32 4.68 -2.91 2.85
N ILE A 33 3.87 -2.72 3.89
CA ILE A 33 2.85 -1.64 3.97
C ILE A 33 3.35 -0.49 4.83
N VAL A 34 3.91 -0.82 6.00
CA VAL A 34 4.29 0.15 7.02
C VAL A 34 5.72 -0.11 7.50
N ASP A 35 6.53 0.93 7.53
CA ASP A 35 7.80 0.94 8.25
C ASP A 35 7.53 1.00 9.75
N TRP A 36 7.68 -0.15 10.40
CA TRP A 36 7.48 -0.32 11.83
C TRP A 36 8.37 0.57 12.70
N ASN A 37 9.58 0.94 12.24
CA ASN A 37 10.44 1.82 13.03
C ASN A 37 9.82 3.21 13.19
N THR A 38 9.20 3.73 12.14
CA THR A 38 8.53 5.02 12.15
C THR A 38 7.17 4.91 12.84
N PHE A 39 6.36 3.89 12.46
CA PHE A 39 5.02 3.74 12.99
C PHE A 39 4.97 3.47 14.49
N SER A 40 5.90 2.67 15.03
CA SER A 40 5.99 2.43 16.48
C SER A 40 6.34 3.69 17.30
N GLN A 41 7.00 4.68 16.70
CA GLN A 41 7.24 5.96 17.38
C GLN A 41 5.94 6.74 17.57
N ILE A 42 5.02 6.68 16.60
CA ILE A 42 3.70 7.31 16.70
C ILE A 42 2.87 6.62 17.78
N LEU A 43 2.84 5.27 17.77
CA LEU A 43 2.16 4.51 18.83
C LEU A 43 2.76 4.81 20.21
N GLY A 44 4.09 5.03 20.30
CA GLY A 44 4.76 5.41 21.54
C GLY A 44 4.40 6.80 22.06
N MET A 45 3.63 7.60 21.31
CA MET A 45 3.10 8.89 21.75
C MET A 45 1.71 8.78 22.39
N ASP A 46 1.04 7.62 22.29
CA ASP A 46 -0.21 7.36 23.00
C ASP A 46 0.03 7.35 24.52
N GLU A 47 -0.91 7.90 25.30
CA GLU A 47 -0.79 7.99 26.77
C GLU A 47 -0.94 6.62 27.46
N ASP A 48 -1.76 5.73 26.88
CA ASP A 48 -1.98 4.35 27.33
C ASP A 48 -1.75 3.40 26.14
N PRO A 49 -0.95 2.32 26.29
CA PRO A 49 -0.75 1.33 25.22
C PRO A 49 -2.02 0.67 24.67
N ASP A 50 -3.09 0.64 25.45
CA ASP A 50 -4.39 0.09 25.05
C ASP A 50 -5.34 1.17 24.49
N ASP A 51 -4.93 2.44 24.51
CA ASP A 51 -5.70 3.60 24.05
C ASP A 51 -4.98 4.37 22.93
N HIS A 52 -5.44 4.16 21.70
CA HIS A 52 -4.84 4.71 20.49
C HIS A 52 -5.37 6.09 20.09
N ASP A 53 -5.86 6.90 21.03
CA ASP A 53 -6.50 8.19 20.73
C ASP A 53 -5.60 9.16 19.94
N PHE A 54 -4.32 9.29 20.32
CA PHE A 54 -3.41 10.21 19.64
C PHE A 54 -3.01 9.66 18.27
N SER A 55 -2.61 8.39 18.20
CA SER A 55 -2.21 7.77 16.95
C SER A 55 -3.37 7.69 15.95
N LYS A 56 -4.61 7.38 16.39
CA LYS A 56 -5.80 7.43 15.54
C LYS A 56 -6.08 8.82 15.01
N MET A 57 -6.01 9.86 15.85
CA MET A 57 -6.21 11.25 15.42
C MET A 57 -5.24 11.63 14.29
N ILE A 58 -3.96 11.32 14.45
CA ILE A 58 -2.94 11.58 13.42
C ILE A 58 -3.23 10.84 12.11
N ILE A 59 -3.73 9.61 12.20
CA ILE A 59 -4.09 8.81 11.02
C ILE A 59 -5.35 9.35 10.33
N GLU A 60 -6.35 9.80 11.09
CA GLU A 60 -7.54 10.46 10.56
C GLU A 60 -7.19 11.76 9.83
N ASP A 61 -6.37 12.62 10.45
CA ASP A 61 -5.85 13.86 9.83
C ASP A 61 -5.11 13.57 8.52
N TYR A 62 -4.32 12.50 8.51
CA TYR A 62 -3.63 12.07 7.29
C TYR A 62 -4.60 11.61 6.20
N TYR A 63 -5.69 10.91 6.52
CA TYR A 63 -6.67 10.51 5.53
C TYR A 63 -7.30 11.70 4.83
N GLU A 64 -7.72 12.71 5.60
CA GLU A 64 -8.27 13.95 5.02
C GLU A 64 -7.25 14.66 4.14
N GLN A 65 -5.99 14.73 4.59
CA GLN A 65 -4.92 15.35 3.83
C GLN A 65 -4.61 14.60 2.53
N ALA A 66 -4.53 13.27 2.58
CA ALA A 66 -4.27 12.43 1.42
C ALA A 66 -5.39 12.54 0.38
N ASP A 67 -6.65 12.39 0.81
CA ASP A 67 -7.82 12.49 -0.07
C ASP A 67 -7.90 13.86 -0.75
N SER A 68 -7.68 14.94 0.01
CA SER A 68 -7.64 16.31 -0.52
C SER A 68 -6.49 16.51 -1.50
N THR A 69 -5.30 15.97 -1.19
CA THR A 69 -4.13 16.12 -2.05
C THR A 69 -4.27 15.35 -3.35
N PHE A 70 -4.80 14.13 -3.31
CA PHE A 70 -5.07 13.34 -4.51
C PHE A 70 -6.09 14.01 -5.44
N LEU A 71 -7.14 14.63 -4.88
CA LEU A 71 -8.09 15.42 -5.65
C LEU A 71 -7.41 16.62 -6.33
N GLN A 72 -6.53 17.32 -5.61
CA GLN A 72 -5.77 18.44 -6.18
C GLN A 72 -4.78 17.96 -7.27
N MET A 73 -4.20 16.77 -7.13
CA MET A 73 -3.35 16.17 -8.17
C MET A 73 -4.14 15.84 -9.43
N ASP A 74 -5.36 15.30 -9.31
CA ASP A 74 -6.23 15.06 -10.47
C ASP A 74 -6.54 16.38 -11.20
N GLN A 75 -6.88 17.44 -10.46
CA GLN A 75 -7.13 18.76 -11.02
C GLN A 75 -5.89 19.36 -11.69
N ALA A 76 -4.71 19.19 -11.08
CA ALA A 76 -3.45 19.64 -11.64
C ALA A 76 -3.06 18.87 -12.92
N LEU A 77 -3.44 17.59 -13.03
CA LEU A 77 -3.30 16.83 -14.27
C LEU A 77 -4.22 17.36 -15.38
N GLU A 78 -5.46 17.74 -15.05
CA GLU A 78 -6.40 18.35 -15.99
C GLU A 78 -5.91 19.71 -16.49
N SER A 79 -5.38 20.54 -15.58
CA SER A 79 -4.78 21.84 -15.91
C SER A 79 -3.35 21.74 -16.43
N ARG A 80 -2.77 20.53 -16.45
CA ARG A 80 -1.40 20.23 -16.90
C ARG A 80 -0.32 21.01 -16.15
N ASP A 81 -0.53 21.26 -14.86
CA ASP A 81 0.39 22.03 -14.01
C ASP A 81 1.42 21.10 -13.35
N LEU A 82 2.53 20.86 -14.06
CA LEU A 82 3.64 20.03 -13.57
C LEU A 82 4.29 20.59 -12.30
N SER A 83 4.35 21.92 -12.14
CA SER A 83 4.95 22.54 -10.95
C SER A 83 4.09 22.32 -9.70
N LEU A 84 2.76 22.43 -9.85
CA LEU A 84 1.83 22.10 -8.79
C LEU A 84 1.86 20.60 -8.46
N LEU A 85 1.89 19.72 -9.48
CA LEU A 85 2.05 18.27 -9.28
C LEU A 85 3.32 17.94 -8.48
N SER A 86 4.44 18.59 -8.80
CA SER A 86 5.69 18.41 -8.06
C SER A 86 5.54 18.81 -6.58
N SER A 87 4.90 19.95 -6.33
CA SER A 87 4.67 20.50 -4.99
C SER A 87 3.74 19.61 -4.16
N LEU A 88 2.64 19.13 -4.75
CA LEU A 88 1.70 18.21 -4.11
C LEU A 88 2.36 16.86 -3.82
N GLY A 89 3.17 16.34 -4.76
CA GLY A 89 3.95 15.12 -4.57
C GLY A 89 4.93 15.24 -3.41
N HIS A 90 5.65 16.37 -3.32
CA HIS A 90 6.54 16.66 -2.19
C HIS A 90 5.81 16.71 -0.85
N PHE A 91 4.66 17.41 -0.82
CA PHE A 91 3.85 17.56 0.37
C PHE A 91 3.36 16.21 0.91
N LEU A 92 2.69 15.41 0.07
CA LEU A 92 2.14 14.13 0.51
C LEU A 92 3.25 13.12 0.81
N LYS A 93 4.37 13.14 0.08
CA LYS A 93 5.57 12.35 0.40
C LYS A 93 6.01 12.58 1.86
N GLY A 94 6.15 13.84 2.27
CA GLY A 94 6.60 14.17 3.62
C GLY A 94 5.64 13.66 4.69
N SER A 95 4.34 13.82 4.44
CA SER A 95 3.29 13.35 5.33
C SER A 95 3.28 11.82 5.45
N SER A 96 3.27 11.09 4.32
CA SER A 96 3.34 9.62 4.30
C SER A 96 4.59 9.08 4.97
N ALA A 97 5.74 9.74 4.77
CA ALA A 97 7.00 9.36 5.41
C ALA A 97 6.93 9.47 6.94
N SER A 98 6.26 10.51 7.47
CA SER A 98 6.11 10.70 8.91
C SER A 98 5.33 9.57 9.59
N LEU A 99 4.50 8.85 8.83
CA LEU A 99 3.68 7.72 9.28
C LEU A 99 4.27 6.35 8.93
N GLY A 100 5.40 6.30 8.25
CA GLY A 100 6.03 5.06 7.78
C GLY A 100 5.32 4.42 6.58
N LEU A 101 4.47 5.15 5.85
CA LEU A 101 3.72 4.61 4.70
C LEU A 101 4.59 4.58 3.44
N SER A 102 5.55 3.64 3.42
CA SER A 102 6.67 3.62 2.49
C SER A 102 6.26 3.57 1.01
N LYS A 103 5.24 2.77 0.65
CA LYS A 103 4.76 2.69 -0.75
C LYS A 103 4.19 4.02 -1.23
N VAL A 104 3.32 4.64 -0.42
CA VAL A 104 2.74 5.96 -0.74
C VAL A 104 3.82 7.03 -0.83
N GLN A 105 4.78 7.02 0.10
CA GLN A 105 5.94 7.92 0.07
C GLN A 105 6.72 7.80 -1.25
N LEU A 106 7.06 6.58 -1.67
CA LEU A 106 7.82 6.33 -2.90
C LEU A 106 7.05 6.77 -4.15
N SER A 107 5.76 6.46 -4.23
CA SER A 107 4.91 6.90 -5.33
C SER A 107 4.80 8.43 -5.40
N CYS A 108 4.66 9.10 -4.25
CA CYS A 108 4.64 10.57 -4.18
C CYS A 108 5.99 11.21 -4.53
N GLU A 109 7.12 10.57 -4.20
CA GLU A 109 8.45 11.00 -4.62
C GLU A 109 8.62 10.94 -6.15
N LYS A 110 8.12 9.89 -6.78
CA LYS A 110 8.10 9.80 -8.24
C LYS A 110 7.25 10.91 -8.87
N ILE A 111 6.05 11.18 -8.33
CA ILE A 111 5.21 12.31 -8.78
C ILE A 111 5.96 13.64 -8.63
N GLN A 112 6.65 13.85 -7.50
CA GLN A 112 7.50 15.02 -7.27
C GLN A 112 8.54 15.17 -8.40
N HIS A 113 9.25 14.09 -8.74
CA HIS A 113 10.29 14.10 -9.77
C HIS A 113 9.73 14.34 -11.17
N PHE A 114 8.67 13.64 -11.57
CA PHE A 114 8.05 13.84 -12.88
C PHE A 114 7.50 15.25 -13.05
N GLY A 115 6.87 15.82 -12.01
CA GLY A 115 6.43 17.22 -12.01
C GLY A 115 7.59 18.22 -12.11
N ALA A 116 8.81 17.82 -11.77
CA ALA A 116 10.03 18.62 -11.90
C ALA A 116 10.82 18.33 -13.19
N HIS A 117 10.17 17.75 -14.20
CA HIS A 117 10.78 17.36 -15.48
C HIS A 117 11.96 16.41 -15.32
N LYS A 118 11.81 15.43 -14.43
CA LYS A 118 12.82 14.40 -14.17
C LYS A 118 12.22 13.00 -14.29
N ASP A 119 13.08 12.02 -14.49
CA ASP A 119 12.74 10.61 -14.41
C ASP A 119 12.38 10.18 -12.98
N GLU A 120 11.95 8.92 -12.82
CA GLU A 120 11.50 8.41 -11.51
C GLU A 120 12.58 8.53 -10.43
N THR A 121 13.85 8.49 -10.81
CA THR A 121 15.00 8.59 -9.89
C THR A 121 15.34 10.03 -9.51
N GLY A 122 14.82 11.02 -10.26
CA GLY A 122 15.14 12.43 -10.08
C GLY A 122 16.50 12.85 -10.66
N ALA A 123 17.18 11.95 -11.36
CA ALA A 123 18.55 12.13 -11.84
C ALA A 123 18.64 12.61 -13.30
N VAL A 124 17.68 12.20 -14.14
CA VAL A 124 17.69 12.48 -15.58
C VAL A 124 16.55 13.42 -15.93
N SER A 125 16.85 14.48 -16.68
CA SER A 125 15.82 15.41 -17.16
C SER A 125 14.97 14.79 -18.27
N ILE A 126 13.65 14.97 -18.19
CA ILE A 126 12.67 14.64 -19.22
C ILE A 126 12.16 15.96 -19.81
N PRO A 127 12.59 16.34 -21.03
CA PRO A 127 12.20 17.62 -21.62
C PRO A 127 10.79 17.64 -22.22
N ASP A 128 10.14 16.48 -22.33
CA ASP A 128 8.79 16.36 -22.88
C ASP A 128 7.73 16.39 -21.78
N ASP A 129 6.91 17.44 -21.78
CA ASP A 129 5.81 17.63 -20.83
C ASP A 129 4.78 16.49 -20.91
N GLU A 130 4.47 15.97 -22.11
CA GLU A 130 3.49 14.89 -22.25
C GLU A 130 3.99 13.60 -21.60
N GLN A 131 5.28 13.29 -21.77
CA GLN A 131 5.91 12.18 -21.09
C GLN A 131 5.87 12.35 -19.57
N CYS A 132 6.14 13.56 -19.06
CA CYS A 132 6.05 13.84 -17.62
C CYS A 132 4.61 13.65 -17.10
N LEU A 133 3.62 14.20 -17.80
CA LEU A 133 2.21 14.10 -17.42
C LEU A 133 1.69 12.65 -17.44
N GLU A 134 2.10 11.84 -18.42
CA GLU A 134 1.71 10.44 -18.49
C GLU A 134 2.35 9.60 -17.36
N ASN A 135 3.61 9.88 -17.05
CA ASN A 135 4.29 9.27 -15.91
C ASN A 135 3.61 9.66 -14.59
N VAL A 136 3.23 10.93 -14.40
CA VAL A 136 2.45 11.36 -13.23
C VAL A 136 1.11 10.65 -13.18
N ARG A 137 0.35 10.58 -14.29
CA ARG A 137 -0.96 9.92 -14.33
C ARG A 137 -0.87 8.45 -13.90
N THR A 138 0.10 7.71 -14.45
CA THR A 138 0.34 6.31 -14.09
C THR A 138 0.71 6.17 -12.62
N THR A 139 1.60 7.04 -12.13
CA THR A 139 2.09 6.99 -10.75
C THR A 139 1.03 7.42 -9.75
N LEU A 140 0.15 8.36 -10.11
CA LEU A 140 -0.97 8.78 -9.26
C LEU A 140 -1.99 7.65 -9.07
N LEU A 141 -2.26 6.86 -10.11
CA LEU A 141 -3.09 5.66 -9.98
C LEU A 141 -2.45 4.65 -9.02
N GLN A 142 -1.14 4.45 -9.12
CA GLN A 142 -0.40 3.60 -8.18
C GLN A 142 -0.46 4.14 -6.74
N ALA A 143 -0.20 5.44 -6.54
CA ALA A 143 -0.22 6.09 -5.23
C ALA A 143 -1.58 5.95 -4.53
N LYS A 144 -2.68 6.07 -5.29
CA LYS A 144 -4.04 5.83 -4.77
C LYS A 144 -4.28 4.36 -4.39
N GLY A 145 -3.74 3.43 -5.16
CA GLY A 145 -3.75 2.01 -4.82
C GLY A 145 -2.97 1.70 -3.53
N ASP A 146 -1.73 2.20 -3.44
CA ASP A 146 -0.88 2.07 -2.26
C ASP A 146 -1.53 2.68 -1.02
N TYR A 147 -2.20 3.83 -1.19
CA TYR A 147 -2.94 4.49 -0.11
C TYR A 147 -4.12 3.66 0.38
N ASN A 148 -4.90 3.06 -0.51
CA ASN A 148 -6.01 2.18 -0.12
C ASN A 148 -5.52 0.94 0.62
N GLU A 149 -4.43 0.31 0.13
CA GLU A 149 -3.79 -0.83 0.80
C GLU A 149 -3.34 -0.45 2.23
N ALA A 150 -2.73 0.73 2.39
CA ALA A 150 -2.34 1.25 3.70
C ALA A 150 -3.55 1.54 4.61
N LYS A 151 -4.62 2.14 4.07
CA LYS A 151 -5.85 2.46 4.80
C LYS A 151 -6.55 1.22 5.32
N GLU A 152 -6.62 0.16 4.51
CA GLU A 152 -7.15 -1.14 4.92
C GLU A 152 -6.31 -1.75 6.04
N TRP A 153 -4.98 -1.72 5.92
CA TRP A 153 -4.09 -2.23 6.96
C TRP A 153 -4.25 -1.46 8.29
N LEU A 154 -4.23 -0.12 8.24
CA LEU A 154 -4.39 0.74 9.42
C LEU A 154 -5.74 0.54 10.09
N SER A 155 -6.82 0.44 9.30
CA SER A 155 -8.17 0.16 9.83
C SER A 155 -8.22 -1.17 10.58
N ASN A 156 -7.59 -2.21 10.03
CA ASN A 156 -7.51 -3.52 10.69
C ASN A 156 -6.59 -3.53 11.92
N PHE A 157 -5.58 -2.65 11.95
CA PHE A 157 -4.68 -2.50 13.09
C PHE A 157 -5.42 -1.89 14.29
N PHE A 158 -6.15 -0.80 14.08
CA PHE A 158 -6.83 -0.04 15.13
C PHE A 158 -8.23 -0.55 15.52
N ALA A 159 -8.77 -1.53 14.79
CA ALA A 159 -10.03 -2.20 15.10
C ALA A 159 -9.88 -3.37 16.09
N LYS A 160 -8.64 -3.73 16.44
CA LYS A 160 -8.32 -4.72 17.47
C LYS A 160 -8.27 -4.07 18.84
#